data_AF-A0A814MNH4-F1
#
_entry.id   AF-A0A814MNH4-F1
#
_cell.length_a   1.000
_cell.length_b   1.000
_cell.length_c   1.000
_cell.angle_alpha   90.00
_cell.angle_beta   90.00
_cell.angle_gamma   90.00
#
_symmetry.space_group_name_H-M   'P 1'
#
loop_
_entity.id
_entity.type
_entity.pdbx_description
1 polymer ?
#
loop_
_entity_poly.entity_id
_entity_poly.type
_entity_poly.pdbx_seq_one_letter_code
_entity_poly.pdbx_strand_id
1 'polypeptide(L)'
;MITKRVSFQRGKICKGYIGIPIPLDFFVHVKRTFSAVIFAVSADELLEIASQLFTLSGSPKNEGVIVTYLRLIFKILVIGFRRYPTLAAVYIDTAFSLMCASLYTWLDFSITIVDTGLCRNEFYPTDKNYNQTRGSQIIRFLKYYGTGSKLLFFQLLMDIPRYLFLSYITVKLFSLLIKRIRFRKIDNKRLPREQYNLLFSSLPNSVESRYVKNLLGMRNRNKSMNRFAKLFPFIYVWRDDFRFSSRIVSIYAAISLLLFFITVQALVRIPPVLIPLRSPIQWGVNVIVVQLLQDDPYLQTDKDKSSNFRLPHFYRPSNIGGIIYMCRLDYSPLGRKLETTDSGFRAYCGFINVECAHRHPILLCFISHLLRDHLYKKSSKHWSKARHKWILAVFLLNNPKLAILRKQYLNRSKQSEMQIDSIEIINETSLSTVHHQSGVDLQFELDKTVVKERF
;
A
#
# COMPACT_ATOMS: atom_id res chain seq x y z
N MET A 1 -23.33 -2.96 18.00
CA MET A 1 -23.44 -3.41 19.42
C MET A 1 -22.08 -3.72 20.04
N ILE A 2 -21.23 -4.55 19.41
CA ILE A 2 -19.90 -4.92 19.94
C ILE A 2 -18.99 -3.69 20.09
N THR A 3 -18.94 -2.80 19.09
CA THR A 3 -18.15 -1.56 19.17
C THR A 3 -18.58 -0.67 20.32
N LYS A 4 -19.89 -0.45 20.51
CA LYS A 4 -20.42 0.27 21.68
C LYS A 4 -20.03 -0.41 23.00
N ARG A 5 -20.13 -1.74 23.12
CA ARG A 5 -19.71 -2.46 24.34
C ARG A 5 -18.21 -2.36 24.61
N VAL A 6 -17.39 -2.44 23.57
CA VAL A 6 -15.93 -2.33 23.67
C VAL A 6 -15.49 -0.88 23.90
N SER A 7 -16.16 0.12 23.31
CA SER A 7 -15.89 1.54 23.54
C SER A 7 -16.32 1.97 24.95
N PHE A 8 -17.45 1.46 25.43
CA PHE A 8 -17.93 1.68 26.80
C PHE A 8 -16.95 1.11 27.82
N GLN A 9 -16.37 -0.07 27.58
CA GLN A 9 -15.29 -0.62 28.40
C GLN A 9 -13.96 0.15 28.33
N ARG A 10 -13.76 1.02 27.33
CA ARG A 10 -12.49 1.70 27.08
C ARG A 10 -12.47 3.17 27.52
N GLY A 11 -13.57 3.72 28.04
CA GLY A 11 -13.66 5.11 28.54
C GLY A 11 -13.42 6.21 27.50
N LYS A 12 -12.95 5.86 26.29
CA LYS A 12 -12.81 6.76 25.16
C LYS A 12 -14.17 6.85 24.46
N ILE A 13 -14.96 7.82 24.88
CA ILE A 13 -16.12 8.29 24.14
C ILE A 13 -15.60 8.70 22.76
N CYS A 14 -16.01 7.98 21.71
CA CYS A 14 -15.80 8.41 20.33
C CYS A 14 -16.61 9.70 20.13
N LYS A 15 -16.06 10.85 20.52
CA LYS A 15 -16.71 12.15 20.32
C LYS A 15 -16.73 12.42 18.81
N GLY A 16 -17.89 12.26 18.18
CA GLY A 16 -18.20 12.83 16.86
C GLY A 16 -18.28 11.88 15.65
N TYR A 17 -17.85 10.62 15.75
CA TYR A 17 -17.94 9.68 14.61
C TYR A 17 -18.98 8.59 14.85
N ILE A 18 -19.74 8.25 13.80
CA ILE A 18 -20.58 7.05 13.75
C ILE A 18 -19.67 5.88 14.16
N GLY A 19 -20.04 5.14 15.22
CA GLY A 19 -19.21 4.11 15.88
C GLY A 19 -18.93 2.84 15.05
N ILE A 20 -18.76 3.02 13.75
CA ILE A 20 -18.33 2.04 12.77
C ILE A 20 -16.86 1.72 13.04
N PRO A 21 -16.48 0.43 13.14
CA PRO A 21 -15.09 0.05 13.43
C PRO A 21 -14.16 0.45 12.28
N ILE A 22 -12.93 0.85 12.58
CA ILE A 22 -11.94 1.06 11.52
C ILE A 22 -11.66 -0.31 10.87
N PRO A 23 -11.80 -0.48 9.54
CA PRO A 23 -11.70 -1.79 8.90
C PRO A 23 -10.27 -2.33 8.97
N LEU A 24 -9.29 -1.45 8.85
CA LEU A 24 -7.89 -1.82 8.86
C LEU A 24 -7.06 -0.64 9.33
N ASP A 25 -6.14 -0.91 10.24
CA ASP A 25 -5.11 0.04 10.60
C ASP A 25 -3.85 -0.25 9.76
N PHE A 26 -3.61 0.61 8.77
CA PHE A 26 -2.45 0.52 7.90
C PHE A 26 -1.13 0.83 8.65
N PHE A 27 -1.19 1.57 9.76
CA PHE A 27 -0.04 1.95 10.56
C PHE A 27 0.31 0.90 11.62
N VAL A 28 -0.59 -0.01 11.96
CA VAL A 28 -0.28 -1.10 12.89
C VAL A 28 0.28 -2.32 12.14
N HIS A 29 1.04 -3.18 12.84
CA HIS A 29 1.57 -4.46 12.31
C HIS A 29 0.49 -5.52 12.02
N VAL A 30 -0.73 -5.10 11.68
CA VAL A 30 -1.78 -6.05 11.28
C VAL A 30 -1.33 -6.76 10.01
N LYS A 31 -1.65 -8.06 9.96
CA LYS A 31 -1.25 -9.08 8.98
C LYS A 31 -1.22 -8.52 7.55
N ARG A 32 -0.08 -7.96 7.14
CA ARG A 32 0.07 -7.16 5.91
C ARG A 32 -0.31 -7.95 4.66
N THR A 33 0.10 -9.22 4.62
CA THR A 33 -0.23 -10.15 3.54
C THR A 33 -1.74 -10.35 3.41
N PHE A 34 -2.48 -10.39 4.52
CA PHE A 34 -3.92 -10.57 4.50
C PHE A 34 -4.63 -9.36 3.89
N SER A 35 -4.23 -8.15 4.30
CA SER A 35 -4.75 -6.93 3.67
C SER A 35 -4.42 -6.87 2.19
N ALA A 36 -3.17 -7.18 1.82
CA ALA A 36 -2.73 -7.13 0.44
C ALA A 36 -3.52 -8.07 -0.47
N VAL A 37 -3.82 -9.29 0.00
CA VAL A 37 -4.63 -10.26 -0.73
C VAL A 37 -6.08 -9.76 -0.89
N ILE A 38 -6.69 -9.15 0.14
CA ILE A 38 -8.04 -8.57 0.02
C ILE A 38 -8.05 -7.44 -1.02
N PHE A 39 -7.07 -6.53 -0.99
CA PHE A 39 -6.99 -5.45 -1.97
C PHE A 39 -6.72 -5.97 -3.38
N ALA A 40 -5.94 -7.04 -3.53
CA ALA A 40 -5.75 -7.68 -4.83
C ALA A 40 -7.07 -8.26 -5.37
N VAL A 41 -7.85 -8.96 -4.56
CA VAL A 41 -9.20 -9.44 -4.95
C VAL A 41 -10.14 -8.27 -5.30
N SER A 42 -10.10 -7.17 -4.54
CA SER A 42 -10.88 -5.98 -4.91
C SER A 42 -10.43 -5.36 -6.23
N ALA A 43 -9.12 -5.37 -6.53
CA ALA A 43 -8.59 -4.88 -7.80
C ALA A 43 -9.03 -5.73 -8.99
N ASP A 44 -9.13 -7.06 -8.81
CA ASP A 44 -9.69 -7.97 -9.82
C ASP A 44 -11.13 -7.60 -10.19
N GLU A 45 -11.99 -7.41 -9.18
CA GLU A 45 -13.39 -7.02 -9.39
C GLU A 45 -13.51 -5.64 -10.05
N LEU A 46 -12.61 -4.71 -9.73
CA LEU A 46 -12.54 -3.41 -10.40
C LEU A 46 -12.10 -3.53 -11.86
N LEU A 47 -11.18 -4.45 -12.16
CA LEU A 47 -10.73 -4.71 -13.52
C LEU A 47 -11.86 -5.29 -14.37
N GLU A 48 -12.69 -6.16 -13.79
CA GLU A 48 -13.90 -6.67 -14.44
C GLU A 48 -14.87 -5.52 -14.79
N ILE A 49 -15.14 -4.61 -13.86
CA ILE A 49 -15.97 -3.41 -14.10
C ILE A 49 -15.36 -2.51 -15.18
N ALA A 50 -14.04 -2.28 -15.13
CA ALA A 50 -13.35 -1.49 -16.13
C ALA A 50 -13.45 -2.13 -17.52
N SER A 51 -13.33 -3.45 -17.61
CA SER A 51 -13.50 -4.17 -18.87
C SER A 51 -14.93 -4.03 -19.43
N GLN A 52 -15.96 -4.09 -18.57
CA GLN A 52 -17.36 -3.84 -18.95
C GLN A 52 -17.53 -2.43 -19.53
N LEU A 53 -16.92 -1.42 -18.90
CA LEU A 53 -16.97 -0.03 -19.36
C LEU A 53 -16.41 0.12 -20.79
N PHE A 54 -15.26 -0.50 -21.08
CA PHE A 54 -14.69 -0.45 -22.44
C PHE A 54 -15.56 -1.15 -23.48
N THR A 55 -16.29 -2.20 -23.09
CA THR A 55 -17.21 -2.89 -24.01
C THR A 55 -18.53 -2.16 -24.21
N LEU A 56 -18.98 -1.36 -23.24
CA LEU A 56 -20.24 -0.62 -23.29
C LEU A 56 -20.25 0.59 -24.23
N SER A 57 -19.14 0.86 -24.92
CA SER A 57 -19.10 1.88 -25.98
C SER A 57 -20.12 1.62 -27.11
N GLY A 58 -20.71 0.42 -27.19
CA GLY A 58 -21.93 0.15 -27.95
C GLY A 58 -23.18 0.48 -27.12
N SER A 59 -23.69 1.70 -27.29
CA SER A 59 -24.82 2.29 -26.55
C SER A 59 -26.00 1.33 -26.33
N PRO A 60 -26.44 1.05 -25.08
CA PRO A 60 -27.75 0.47 -24.84
C PRO A 60 -28.80 1.50 -25.27
N LYS A 61 -29.48 1.24 -26.39
CA LYS A 61 -30.41 2.19 -27.06
C LYS A 61 -31.49 2.81 -26.15
N ASN A 62 -31.70 2.29 -24.95
CA ASN A 62 -32.79 2.68 -24.04
C ASN A 62 -32.34 3.14 -22.64
N GLU A 63 -31.06 3.02 -22.25
CA GLU A 63 -30.59 3.49 -20.94
C GLU A 63 -29.73 4.74 -21.09
N GLY A 64 -30.09 5.84 -20.41
CA GLY A 64 -29.32 7.07 -20.45
C GLY A 64 -27.88 6.87 -19.97
N VAL A 65 -26.92 7.53 -20.62
CA VAL A 65 -25.48 7.48 -20.31
C VAL A 65 -25.20 7.74 -18.82
N ILE A 66 -25.89 8.69 -18.22
CA ILE A 66 -25.75 9.07 -16.81
C ILE A 66 -26.12 7.91 -15.88
N VAL A 67 -27.21 7.20 -16.17
CA VAL A 67 -27.68 6.07 -15.35
C VAL A 67 -26.66 4.93 -15.37
N THR A 68 -26.02 4.70 -16.52
CA THR A 68 -24.96 3.71 -16.67
C THR A 68 -23.76 4.05 -15.80
N TYR A 69 -23.26 5.29 -15.84
CA TYR A 69 -22.13 5.70 -14.99
C TYR A 69 -22.45 5.64 -13.50
N LEU A 70 -23.66 6.07 -13.09
CA LEU A 70 -24.09 5.99 -11.69
C LEU A 70 -24.16 4.54 -11.21
N ARG A 71 -24.66 3.62 -12.06
CA ARG A 71 -24.67 2.17 -11.77
C ARG A 71 -23.24 1.63 -11.57
N LEU A 72 -22.27 2.08 -12.37
CA LEU A 72 -20.86 1.67 -12.21
C LEU A 72 -20.23 2.21 -10.93
N ILE A 73 -20.46 3.49 -10.60
CA ILE A 73 -19.98 4.08 -9.33
C ILE A 73 -20.58 3.32 -8.14
N PHE A 74 -21.87 3.00 -8.20
CA PHE A 74 -22.54 2.22 -7.16
C PHE A 74 -21.92 0.82 -7.02
N LYS A 75 -21.64 0.12 -8.14
CA LYS A 75 -20.94 -1.18 -8.10
C LYS A 75 -19.57 -1.08 -7.40
N ILE A 76 -18.77 -0.05 -7.71
CA ILE A 76 -17.45 0.18 -7.09
C ILE A 76 -17.60 0.36 -5.56
N LEU A 77 -18.59 1.15 -5.14
CA LEU A 77 -18.87 1.41 -3.74
C LEU A 77 -19.39 0.15 -3.01
N VAL A 78 -20.22 -0.66 -3.68
CA VAL A 78 -20.68 -1.96 -3.15
C VAL A 78 -19.52 -2.94 -2.97
N ILE A 79 -18.52 -2.97 -3.86
CA ILE A 79 -17.31 -3.80 -3.67
C ILE A 79 -16.60 -3.46 -2.36
N GLY A 80 -16.44 -2.16 -2.08
CA GLY A 80 -15.86 -1.68 -0.83
C GLY A 80 -16.66 -2.14 0.39
N PHE A 81 -17.99 -1.98 0.35
CA PHE A 81 -18.88 -2.42 1.43
C PHE A 81 -18.91 -3.94 1.60
N ARG A 82 -18.78 -4.70 0.51
CA ARG A 82 -18.75 -6.16 0.53
C ARG A 82 -17.52 -6.71 1.26
N ARG A 83 -16.35 -6.10 1.05
CA ARG A 83 -15.09 -6.54 1.67
C ARG A 83 -14.83 -5.95 3.06
N TYR A 84 -15.52 -4.86 3.39
CA TYR A 84 -15.39 -4.15 4.65
C TYR A 84 -15.57 -5.04 5.91
N PRO A 85 -16.60 -5.90 6.06
CA PRO A 85 -16.79 -6.73 7.25
C PRO A 85 -15.62 -7.69 7.52
N THR A 86 -14.99 -8.19 6.46
CA THR A 86 -13.86 -9.11 6.55
C THR A 86 -12.63 -8.42 7.15
N LEU A 87 -12.33 -7.20 6.68
CA LEU A 87 -11.25 -6.38 7.22
C LEU A 87 -11.55 -6.00 8.69
N ALA A 88 -12.75 -5.48 8.94
CA ALA A 88 -13.19 -5.07 10.26
C ALA A 88 -13.13 -6.22 11.28
N ALA A 89 -13.48 -7.45 10.88
CA ALA A 89 -13.40 -8.62 11.76
C ALA A 89 -11.97 -8.94 12.21
N VAL A 90 -10.98 -8.79 11.33
CA VAL A 90 -9.55 -8.96 11.65
C VAL A 90 -9.02 -7.82 12.52
N TYR A 91 -9.54 -6.61 12.32
CA TYR A 91 -9.22 -5.48 13.19
C TYR A 91 -9.88 -5.57 14.58
N ILE A 92 -11.05 -6.17 14.70
CA ILE A 92 -11.71 -6.39 16.00
C ILE A 92 -11.07 -7.57 16.74
N ASP A 93 -10.64 -8.62 16.03
CA ASP A 93 -9.99 -9.83 16.56
C ASP A 93 -10.78 -10.50 17.71
N THR A 94 -12.11 -10.43 17.67
CA THR A 94 -12.97 -11.20 18.58
C THR A 94 -13.31 -12.56 17.94
N ALA A 95 -13.50 -13.59 18.76
CA ALA A 95 -13.86 -14.92 18.25
C ALA A 95 -15.16 -14.87 17.43
N PHE A 96 -16.17 -14.15 17.91
CA PHE A 96 -17.44 -13.97 17.20
C PHE A 96 -17.25 -13.26 15.85
N SER A 97 -16.53 -12.13 15.81
CA SER A 97 -16.30 -11.41 14.54
C SER A 97 -15.52 -12.26 13.53
N LEU A 98 -14.50 -12.98 13.98
CA LEU A 98 -13.72 -13.89 13.13
C LEU A 98 -14.55 -15.08 12.62
N MET A 99 -15.47 -15.61 13.44
CA MET A 99 -16.39 -16.68 13.04
C MET A 99 -17.36 -16.20 11.96
N CYS A 100 -18.02 -15.04 12.16
CA CYS A 100 -18.91 -14.45 11.15
C CYS A 100 -18.16 -14.14 9.85
N ALA A 101 -16.96 -13.57 9.93
CA ALA A 101 -16.15 -13.30 8.76
C ALA A 101 -15.69 -14.58 8.05
N SER A 102 -15.30 -15.62 8.79
CA SER A 102 -14.94 -16.91 8.21
C SER A 102 -16.11 -17.53 7.44
N LEU A 103 -17.30 -17.56 8.03
CA LEU A 103 -18.52 -18.06 7.39
C LEU A 103 -18.87 -17.24 6.15
N TYR A 104 -18.83 -15.90 6.28
CA TYR A 104 -19.06 -14.99 5.16
C TYR A 104 -18.10 -15.25 3.99
N THR A 105 -16.79 -15.33 4.25
CA THR A 105 -15.80 -15.58 3.21
C THR A 105 -15.91 -16.98 2.61
N TRP A 106 -16.38 -17.96 3.38
CA TRP A 106 -16.61 -19.31 2.87
C TRP A 106 -17.80 -19.34 1.92
N LEU A 107 -18.91 -18.67 2.26
CA LEU A 107 -20.06 -18.50 1.36
C LEU A 107 -19.67 -17.72 0.10
N ASP A 108 -18.96 -16.59 0.24
CA ASP A 108 -18.50 -15.79 -0.90
C ASP A 108 -17.57 -16.59 -1.82
N PHE A 109 -16.69 -17.43 -1.25
CA PHE A 109 -15.83 -18.33 -2.02
C PHE A 109 -16.65 -19.40 -2.77
N SER A 110 -17.60 -20.06 -2.11
CA SER A 110 -18.47 -21.06 -2.73
C SER A 110 -19.33 -20.47 -3.84
N ILE A 111 -19.96 -19.31 -3.59
CA ILE A 111 -20.75 -18.59 -4.60
C ILE A 111 -19.86 -18.19 -5.77
N THR A 112 -18.66 -17.64 -5.49
CA THR A 112 -17.71 -17.30 -6.56
C THR A 112 -17.38 -18.53 -7.40
N ILE A 113 -17.03 -19.67 -6.78
CA ILE A 113 -16.73 -20.91 -7.53
C ILE A 113 -17.91 -21.36 -8.39
N VAL A 114 -19.14 -21.27 -7.88
CA VAL A 114 -20.33 -21.65 -8.67
C VAL A 114 -20.52 -20.66 -9.83
N ASP A 115 -20.49 -19.36 -9.57
CA ASP A 115 -20.71 -18.33 -10.58
C ASP A 115 -19.65 -18.35 -11.68
N THR A 116 -18.37 -18.53 -11.32
CA THR A 116 -17.26 -18.55 -12.29
C THR A 116 -16.96 -19.94 -12.83
N GLY A 117 -17.42 -21.00 -12.16
CA GLY A 117 -17.34 -22.38 -12.63
C GLY A 117 -18.40 -22.71 -13.69
N LEU A 118 -19.53 -21.98 -13.69
CA LEU A 118 -20.47 -22.03 -14.80
C LEU A 118 -19.84 -21.41 -16.06
N CYS A 119 -20.16 -21.97 -17.24
CA CYS A 119 -19.63 -21.51 -18.51
C CYS A 119 -19.97 -20.03 -18.74
N ARG A 120 -18.96 -19.15 -18.77
CA ARG A 120 -19.18 -17.74 -19.08
C ARG A 120 -19.60 -17.61 -20.54
N ASN A 121 -20.64 -16.82 -20.79
CA ASN A 121 -21.13 -16.52 -22.14
C ASN A 121 -20.05 -15.92 -23.06
N GLU A 122 -18.98 -15.34 -22.49
CA GLU A 122 -17.84 -14.83 -23.25
C GLU A 122 -17.04 -15.91 -23.97
N PHE A 123 -16.94 -17.10 -23.39
CA PHE A 123 -16.24 -18.24 -23.97
C PHE A 123 -17.19 -19.20 -24.68
N TYR A 124 -18.46 -19.22 -24.28
CA TYR A 124 -19.50 -20.09 -24.82
C TYR A 124 -20.72 -19.25 -25.24
N PRO A 125 -20.69 -18.59 -26.41
CA PRO A 125 -21.84 -17.85 -26.89
C PRO A 125 -23.02 -18.79 -27.12
N THR A 126 -24.20 -18.42 -26.64
CA THR A 126 -25.45 -19.11 -26.99
C THR A 126 -25.92 -18.63 -28.37
N ASP A 127 -26.43 -19.56 -29.19
CA ASP A 127 -26.71 -19.36 -30.63
C ASP A 127 -27.58 -18.13 -30.96
N LYS A 128 -28.39 -17.64 -30.02
CA LYS A 128 -29.31 -16.52 -30.24
C LYS A 128 -28.64 -15.15 -30.41
N ASN A 129 -27.39 -14.97 -29.95
CA ASN A 129 -26.69 -13.68 -29.97
C ASN A 129 -25.62 -13.55 -31.06
N TYR A 130 -25.56 -14.49 -32.00
CA TYR A 130 -24.45 -14.61 -32.94
C TYR A 130 -24.49 -13.61 -34.12
N ASN A 131 -25.65 -13.03 -34.41
CA ASN A 131 -25.93 -12.43 -35.72
C ASN A 131 -25.50 -10.97 -35.93
N GLN A 132 -24.87 -10.30 -34.97
CA GLN A 132 -24.51 -8.89 -35.14
C GLN A 132 -23.04 -8.63 -34.78
N THR A 133 -22.21 -8.56 -35.84
CA THR A 133 -20.85 -7.99 -35.92
C THR A 133 -19.71 -8.61 -35.08
N ARG A 134 -19.95 -9.26 -33.94
CA ARG A 134 -18.89 -9.89 -33.11
C ARG A 134 -18.60 -11.36 -33.46
N GLY A 135 -19.48 -11.99 -34.24
CA GLY A 135 -19.39 -13.42 -34.57
C GLY A 135 -18.07 -13.80 -35.26
N SER A 136 -17.54 -12.97 -36.14
CA SER A 136 -16.33 -13.31 -36.92
C SER A 136 -15.07 -13.48 -36.07
N GLN A 137 -14.89 -12.67 -35.01
CA GLN A 137 -13.75 -12.80 -34.10
C GLN A 137 -13.90 -14.03 -33.19
N ILE A 138 -15.11 -14.27 -32.71
CA ILE A 138 -15.41 -15.42 -31.83
C ILE A 138 -15.28 -16.73 -32.61
N ILE A 139 -15.72 -16.78 -33.88
CA ILE A 139 -15.50 -17.93 -34.78
C ILE A 139 -14.02 -18.23 -34.91
N ARG A 140 -13.20 -17.21 -35.19
CA ARG A 140 -11.74 -17.40 -35.33
C ARG A 140 -11.13 -17.91 -34.03
N PHE A 141 -11.58 -17.38 -32.90
CA PHE A 141 -11.14 -17.81 -31.58
C PHE A 141 -11.50 -19.28 -31.30
N LEU A 142 -12.76 -19.66 -31.52
CA LEU A 142 -13.26 -21.04 -31.36
C LEU A 142 -12.59 -22.01 -32.34
N LYS A 143 -12.37 -21.58 -33.58
CA LYS A 143 -11.65 -22.40 -34.58
C LYS A 143 -10.19 -22.62 -34.20
N TYR A 144 -9.55 -21.62 -33.59
CA TYR A 144 -8.14 -21.70 -33.19
C TYR A 144 -7.93 -22.57 -31.94
N TYR A 145 -8.72 -22.32 -30.88
CA TYR A 145 -8.58 -23.04 -29.62
C TYR A 145 -9.33 -24.38 -29.56
N GLY A 146 -10.26 -24.60 -30.50
CA GLY A 146 -11.19 -25.72 -30.49
C GLY A 146 -12.35 -25.50 -29.52
N THR A 147 -13.25 -26.48 -29.43
CA THR A 147 -14.37 -26.50 -28.48
C THR A 147 -14.05 -27.41 -27.28
N GLY A 148 -14.72 -27.18 -26.14
CA GLY A 148 -14.66 -28.06 -24.97
C GLY A 148 -13.50 -27.79 -24.00
N SER A 149 -12.70 -28.82 -23.69
CA SER A 149 -11.79 -28.85 -22.54
C SER A 149 -10.67 -27.80 -22.55
N LYS A 150 -10.20 -27.38 -23.73
CA LYS A 150 -9.15 -26.34 -23.85
C LYS A 150 -9.63 -24.96 -23.40
N LEU A 151 -10.89 -24.60 -23.71
CA LEU A 151 -11.49 -23.34 -23.27
C LEU A 151 -11.67 -23.31 -21.76
N LEU A 152 -12.10 -24.44 -21.17
CA LEU A 152 -12.16 -24.59 -19.72
C LEU A 152 -10.80 -24.40 -19.07
N PHE A 153 -9.71 -24.90 -19.68
CA PHE A 153 -8.36 -24.68 -19.17
C PHE A 153 -7.98 -23.19 -19.15
N PHE A 154 -8.27 -22.43 -20.21
CA PHE A 154 -7.97 -21.00 -20.24
C PHE A 154 -8.84 -20.19 -19.27
N GLN A 155 -10.13 -20.52 -19.16
CA GLN A 155 -11.01 -19.91 -18.17
C GLN A 155 -10.48 -20.16 -16.76
N LEU A 156 -10.10 -21.39 -16.45
CA LEU A 156 -9.52 -21.75 -15.16
C LEU A 156 -8.18 -21.02 -14.94
N LEU A 157 -7.32 -20.92 -15.95
CA LEU A 157 -6.04 -20.21 -15.87
C LEU A 157 -6.20 -18.72 -15.54
N MET A 158 -7.21 -18.06 -16.12
CA MET A 158 -7.54 -16.67 -15.83
C MET A 158 -8.06 -16.49 -14.39
N ASP A 159 -8.87 -17.44 -13.91
CA ASP A 159 -9.51 -17.35 -12.59
C ASP A 159 -8.65 -17.92 -11.43
N ILE A 160 -7.55 -18.64 -11.72
CA ILE A 160 -6.64 -19.24 -10.72
C ILE A 160 -6.22 -18.24 -9.63
N PRO A 161 -5.69 -17.03 -9.93
CA PRO A 161 -5.24 -16.12 -8.89
C PRO A 161 -6.38 -15.70 -7.95
N ARG A 162 -7.57 -15.48 -8.49
CA ARG A 162 -8.77 -15.12 -7.73
C ARG A 162 -9.12 -16.24 -6.74
N TYR A 163 -9.14 -17.50 -7.20
CA TYR A 163 -9.40 -18.64 -6.31
C TYR A 163 -8.29 -18.83 -5.27
N LEU A 164 -7.02 -18.67 -5.64
CA LEU A 164 -5.89 -18.78 -4.71
C LEU A 164 -5.97 -17.71 -3.61
N PHE A 165 -6.32 -16.48 -3.97
CA PHE A 165 -6.48 -15.38 -3.02
C PHE A 165 -7.69 -15.53 -2.11
N LEU A 166 -8.85 -15.93 -2.64
CA LEU A 166 -10.02 -16.22 -1.82
C LEU A 166 -9.77 -17.42 -0.89
N SER A 167 -9.16 -18.49 -1.39
CA SER A 167 -8.75 -19.65 -0.59
C SER A 167 -7.76 -19.26 0.50
N TYR A 168 -6.78 -18.38 0.20
CA TYR A 168 -5.89 -17.85 1.21
C TYR A 168 -6.65 -17.08 2.31
N ILE A 169 -7.62 -16.23 1.94
CA ILE A 169 -8.43 -15.46 2.89
C ILE A 169 -9.21 -16.41 3.81
N THR A 170 -9.91 -17.41 3.26
CA THR A 170 -10.72 -18.36 4.02
C THR A 170 -9.87 -19.18 4.99
N VAL A 171 -8.79 -19.79 4.50
CA VAL A 171 -7.85 -20.58 5.33
C VAL A 171 -7.20 -19.71 6.40
N LYS A 172 -6.80 -18.48 6.05
CA LYS A 172 -6.16 -17.58 7.00
C LYS A 172 -7.12 -17.18 8.11
N LEU A 173 -8.35 -16.77 7.78
CA LEU A 173 -9.35 -16.39 8.79
C LEU A 173 -9.65 -17.54 9.74
N PHE A 174 -9.82 -18.75 9.22
CA PHE A 174 -10.03 -19.94 10.03
C PHE A 174 -8.84 -20.23 10.97
N SER A 175 -7.60 -20.11 10.45
CA SER A 175 -6.39 -20.23 11.27
C SER A 175 -6.34 -19.20 12.40
N LEU A 176 -6.78 -17.97 12.14
CA LEU A 176 -6.85 -16.91 13.14
C LEU A 176 -7.92 -17.19 14.20
N LEU A 177 -9.07 -17.71 13.78
CA LEU A 177 -10.12 -18.13 14.69
C LEU A 177 -9.63 -19.24 15.63
N ILE A 178 -8.99 -20.29 15.11
CA ILE A 178 -8.43 -21.37 15.92
C ILE A 178 -7.39 -20.83 16.91
N LYS A 179 -6.46 -19.97 16.45
CA LYS A 179 -5.48 -19.33 17.33
C LYS A 179 -6.17 -18.55 18.43
N ARG A 180 -7.19 -17.75 18.09
CA ARG A 180 -7.93 -16.95 19.06
C ARG A 180 -8.64 -17.81 20.10
N ILE A 181 -9.22 -18.93 19.69
CA ILE A 181 -9.87 -19.89 20.60
C ILE A 181 -8.84 -20.53 21.55
N ARG A 182 -7.68 -20.96 21.02
CA ARG A 182 -6.59 -21.56 21.83
C ARG A 182 -6.01 -20.58 22.85
N PHE A 183 -5.72 -19.34 22.44
CA PHE A 183 -5.11 -18.32 23.31
C PHE A 183 -6.09 -17.68 24.29
N ARG A 184 -7.41 -17.85 24.12
CA ARG A 184 -8.42 -17.29 25.04
C ARG A 184 -8.24 -17.75 26.48
N LYS A 185 -7.61 -18.92 26.71
CA LYS A 185 -7.39 -19.49 28.04
C LYS A 185 -6.23 -18.85 28.83
N ILE A 186 -5.35 -18.05 28.19
CA ILE A 186 -4.06 -17.64 28.79
C ILE A 186 -4.07 -16.17 29.27
N ASP A 187 -4.87 -15.29 28.67
CA ASP A 187 -4.80 -13.85 28.94
C ASP A 187 -5.77 -13.37 30.03
N ASN A 188 -5.39 -13.55 31.29
CA ASN A 188 -6.11 -12.96 32.45
C ASN A 188 -5.79 -11.46 32.66
N LYS A 189 -4.76 -10.90 32.00
CA LYS A 189 -4.42 -9.47 32.05
C LYS A 189 -4.60 -8.84 30.68
N ARG A 190 -5.81 -8.34 30.40
CA ARG A 190 -6.14 -7.70 29.12
C ARG A 190 -5.50 -6.32 29.00
N LEU A 191 -4.26 -6.27 28.47
CA LEU A 191 -3.71 -5.03 27.94
C LEU A 191 -4.53 -4.60 26.70
N PRO A 192 -4.78 -3.30 26.50
CA PRO A 192 -5.30 -2.77 25.25
C PRO A 192 -4.46 -3.25 24.07
N ARG A 193 -5.10 -3.64 22.96
CA ARG A 193 -4.43 -4.14 21.76
C ARG A 193 -3.37 -3.16 21.22
N GLU A 194 -3.65 -1.86 21.28
CA GLU A 194 -2.71 -0.80 20.90
C GLU A 194 -1.43 -0.86 21.74
N GLN A 195 -1.56 -1.00 23.05
CA GLN A 195 -0.42 -1.16 23.95
C GLN A 195 0.33 -2.45 23.68
N TYR A 196 -0.38 -3.56 23.43
CA TYR A 196 0.26 -4.83 23.05
C TYR A 196 1.06 -4.71 21.74
N ASN A 197 0.49 -4.06 20.72
CA ASN A 197 1.17 -3.84 19.44
C ASN A 197 2.39 -2.94 19.60
N LEU A 198 2.29 -1.89 20.43
CA LEU A 198 3.44 -1.05 20.76
C LEU A 198 4.51 -1.87 21.47
N LEU A 199 4.15 -2.63 22.52
CA LEU A 199 5.07 -3.50 23.26
C LEU A 199 5.79 -4.51 22.36
N PHE A 200 5.09 -5.03 21.34
CA PHE A 200 5.68 -5.93 20.36
C PHE A 200 6.86 -5.30 19.60
N SER A 201 6.85 -3.98 19.37
CA SER A 201 7.95 -3.26 18.73
C SER A 201 9.24 -3.26 19.57
N SER A 202 9.16 -3.34 20.90
CA SER A 202 10.36 -3.47 21.77
C SER A 202 10.89 -4.89 21.95
N LEU A 203 10.19 -5.92 21.43
CA LEU A 203 10.68 -7.29 21.58
C LEU A 203 12.07 -7.43 20.92
N PRO A 204 13.01 -8.17 21.51
CA PRO A 204 14.39 -8.22 21.04
C PRO A 204 14.55 -8.76 19.61
N ASN A 205 13.54 -9.49 19.13
CA ASN A 205 13.45 -10.08 17.80
C ASN A 205 12.53 -9.32 16.84
N SER A 206 11.89 -8.23 17.29
CA SER A 206 11.11 -7.34 16.43
C SER A 206 12.00 -6.73 15.35
N VAL A 207 11.37 -6.23 14.28
CA VAL A 207 12.12 -5.62 13.18
C VAL A 207 12.62 -4.23 13.57
N GLU A 208 11.82 -3.52 14.36
CA GLU A 208 12.12 -2.20 14.89
C GLU A 208 13.31 -2.25 15.85
N SER A 209 13.33 -3.21 16.78
CA SER A 209 14.46 -3.42 17.70
C SER A 209 15.71 -3.86 16.93
N ARG A 210 15.57 -4.73 15.92
CA ARG A 210 16.70 -5.15 15.06
C ARG A 210 17.27 -3.98 14.29
N TYR A 211 16.42 -3.10 13.75
CA TYR A 211 16.82 -1.88 13.08
C TYR A 211 17.63 -0.96 14.00
N VAL A 212 17.13 -0.71 15.22
CA VAL A 212 17.84 0.12 16.21
C VAL A 212 19.18 -0.52 16.62
N LYS A 213 19.22 -1.84 16.85
CA LYS A 213 20.48 -2.56 17.15
C LYS A 213 21.50 -2.46 16.03
N ASN A 214 21.05 -2.59 14.78
CA ASN A 214 21.92 -2.44 13.61
C ASN A 214 22.45 -1.01 13.51
N LEU A 215 21.60 0.00 13.77
CA LEU A 215 21.99 1.41 13.77
C LEU A 215 23.04 1.73 14.84
N LEU A 216 22.92 1.10 16.01
CA LEU A 216 23.88 1.23 17.12
C LEU A 216 25.14 0.36 16.95
N GLY A 217 25.30 -0.34 15.82
CA GLY A 217 26.45 -1.22 15.58
C GLY A 217 26.46 -2.50 16.44
N MET A 218 25.38 -2.82 17.15
CA MET A 218 25.25 -4.02 18.00
C MET A 218 24.96 -5.30 17.18
N ARG A 219 25.44 -5.36 15.94
CA ARG A 219 25.09 -6.41 14.98
C ARG A 219 25.81 -7.71 15.31
N ASN A 220 25.05 -8.70 15.80
CA ASN A 220 25.52 -10.10 15.76
C ASN A 220 25.60 -10.57 14.29
N ARG A 221 26.81 -10.80 13.79
CA ARG A 221 27.08 -11.23 12.40
C ARG A 221 26.49 -12.61 12.05
N ASN A 222 26.09 -13.41 13.03
CA ASN A 222 25.67 -14.80 12.79
C ASN A 222 24.16 -14.98 12.65
N LYS A 223 23.55 -14.43 11.60
CA LYS A 223 22.19 -14.86 11.22
C LYS A 223 22.20 -15.49 9.84
N SER A 224 21.65 -16.71 9.78
CA SER A 224 21.41 -17.45 8.55
C SER A 224 20.54 -16.61 7.63
N MET A 225 21.08 -16.18 6.48
CA MET A 225 20.26 -15.59 5.43
C MET A 225 19.16 -16.57 5.03
N ASN A 226 17.96 -16.04 4.81
CA ASN A 226 16.87 -16.82 4.22
C ASN A 226 17.34 -17.42 2.90
N ARG A 227 17.06 -18.72 2.67
CA ARG A 227 17.46 -19.43 1.44
C ARG A 227 16.96 -18.70 0.18
N PHE A 228 15.78 -18.09 0.23
CA PHE A 228 15.21 -17.29 -0.86
C PHE A 228 16.03 -16.05 -1.22
N ALA A 229 16.75 -15.45 -0.27
CA ALA A 229 17.60 -14.29 -0.56
C ALA A 229 18.77 -14.65 -1.50
N LYS A 230 19.14 -15.93 -1.59
CA LYS A 230 20.16 -16.40 -2.54
C LYS A 230 19.66 -16.48 -3.99
N LEU A 231 18.34 -16.59 -4.21
CA LEU A 231 17.78 -16.78 -5.55
C LEU A 231 17.70 -15.48 -6.36
N PHE A 232 17.60 -14.32 -5.70
CA PHE A 232 17.36 -13.04 -6.39
C PHE A 232 18.26 -11.89 -5.92
N PRO A 233 19.60 -12.06 -5.86
CA PRO A 233 20.49 -10.99 -5.42
C PRO A 233 20.47 -9.77 -6.36
N PHE A 234 20.18 -9.98 -7.65
CA PHE A 234 20.15 -8.90 -8.64
C PHE A 234 18.91 -7.99 -8.52
N ILE A 235 17.78 -8.53 -8.05
CA ILE A 235 16.50 -7.80 -8.06
C ILE A 235 16.33 -7.00 -6.76
N TYR A 236 16.70 -7.58 -5.63
CA TYR A 236 16.43 -6.96 -4.33
C TYR A 236 17.44 -7.41 -3.26
N VAL A 237 18.09 -6.45 -2.62
CA VAL A 237 18.93 -6.69 -1.45
C VAL A 237 18.02 -6.93 -0.24
N TRP A 238 17.96 -8.18 0.20
CA TRP A 238 17.10 -8.55 1.32
C TRP A 238 17.57 -7.92 2.63
N ARG A 239 16.64 -7.25 3.32
CA ARG A 239 16.89 -6.56 4.59
C ARG A 239 15.96 -7.05 5.68
N ASP A 240 16.49 -7.80 6.63
CA ASP A 240 15.79 -8.31 7.82
C ASP A 240 15.24 -7.23 8.76
N ASP A 241 15.88 -6.06 8.74
CA ASP A 241 15.60 -4.90 9.57
C ASP A 241 14.61 -3.92 8.92
N PHE A 242 14.14 -4.25 7.71
CA PHE A 242 13.24 -3.41 6.94
C PHE A 242 11.96 -4.15 6.57
N ARG A 243 10.86 -3.41 6.55
CA ARG A 243 9.52 -3.98 6.44
C ARG A 243 8.57 -2.96 5.80
N PHE A 244 8.22 -3.18 4.54
CA PHE A 244 7.31 -2.31 3.78
C PHE A 244 5.96 -2.08 4.45
N SER A 245 5.43 -0.86 4.38
CA SER A 245 4.07 -0.53 4.84
C SER A 245 3.03 -1.45 4.20
N SER A 246 1.96 -1.77 4.92
CA SER A 246 0.86 -2.60 4.40
C SER A 246 0.25 -1.98 3.13
N ARG A 247 0.18 -0.65 3.03
CA ARG A 247 -0.29 0.06 1.83
C ARG A 247 0.56 -0.26 0.60
N ILE A 248 1.88 -0.17 0.75
CA ILE A 248 2.83 -0.51 -0.32
C ILE A 248 2.67 -1.96 -0.76
N VAL A 249 2.57 -2.89 0.21
CA VAL A 249 2.40 -4.32 -0.10
C VAL A 249 1.07 -4.58 -0.82
N SER A 250 -0.01 -3.91 -0.43
CA SER A 250 -1.31 -4.00 -1.11
C SER A 250 -1.27 -3.47 -2.53
N ILE A 251 -0.59 -2.34 -2.77
CA ILE A 251 -0.40 -1.78 -4.11
C ILE A 251 0.38 -2.77 -4.99
N TYR A 252 1.49 -3.31 -4.50
CA TYR A 252 2.26 -4.29 -5.26
C TYR A 252 1.49 -5.58 -5.55
N ALA A 253 0.68 -6.06 -4.61
CA ALA A 253 -0.17 -7.23 -4.84
C ALA A 253 -1.22 -6.97 -5.94
N ALA A 254 -1.86 -5.80 -5.92
CA ALA A 254 -2.82 -5.39 -6.95
C ALA A 254 -2.15 -5.23 -8.33
N ILE A 255 -0.99 -4.57 -8.40
CA ILE A 255 -0.21 -4.42 -9.64
C ILE A 255 0.22 -5.79 -10.17
N SER A 256 0.68 -6.69 -9.30
CA SER A 256 1.11 -8.03 -9.72
C SER A 256 -0.05 -8.83 -10.31
N LEU A 257 -1.24 -8.71 -9.73
CA LEU A 257 -2.44 -9.35 -10.25
C LEU A 257 -2.88 -8.74 -11.60
N LEU A 258 -2.83 -7.41 -11.71
CA LEU A 258 -3.14 -6.71 -12.97
C LEU A 258 -2.19 -7.14 -14.08
N LEU A 259 -0.88 -7.19 -13.81
CA LEU A 259 0.13 -7.65 -14.76
C LEU A 259 -0.11 -9.10 -15.16
N PHE A 260 -0.45 -9.97 -14.21
CA PHE A 260 -0.86 -11.35 -14.52
C PHE A 260 -2.06 -11.38 -15.47
N PHE A 261 -3.12 -10.62 -15.19
CA PHE A 261 -4.30 -10.60 -16.04
C PHE A 261 -3.99 -10.09 -17.46
N ILE A 262 -3.27 -8.97 -17.57
CA ILE A 262 -2.86 -8.39 -18.86
C ILE A 262 -2.00 -9.38 -19.65
N THR A 263 -1.04 -10.03 -18.99
CA THR A 263 -0.14 -10.98 -19.65
C THR A 263 -0.88 -12.22 -20.14
N VAL A 264 -1.76 -12.81 -19.33
CA VAL A 264 -2.55 -13.97 -19.78
C VAL A 264 -3.56 -13.56 -20.85
N GLN A 265 -4.22 -12.40 -20.72
CA GLN A 265 -5.13 -11.90 -21.74
C GLN A 265 -4.42 -11.63 -23.07
N ALA A 266 -3.22 -11.06 -23.04
CA ALA A 266 -2.37 -10.88 -24.21
C ALA A 266 -1.99 -12.25 -24.81
N LEU A 267 -1.56 -13.20 -23.98
CA LEU A 267 -1.19 -14.55 -24.41
C LEU A 267 -2.35 -15.32 -25.05
N VAL A 268 -3.59 -15.06 -24.62
CA VAL A 268 -4.80 -15.72 -25.15
C VAL A 268 -5.37 -15.00 -26.36
N ARG A 269 -5.34 -13.66 -26.40
CA ARG A 269 -6.00 -12.90 -27.49
C ARG A 269 -5.09 -12.63 -28.69
N ILE A 270 -3.79 -12.48 -28.49
CA ILE A 270 -2.86 -12.08 -29.55
C ILE A 270 -2.59 -13.22 -30.56
N PRO A 271 -2.35 -14.49 -30.16
CA PRO A 271 -2.04 -15.56 -31.11
C PRO A 271 -3.06 -15.78 -32.24
N PRO A 272 -4.39 -15.85 -32.00
CA PRO A 272 -5.35 -16.05 -33.08
C PRO A 272 -5.41 -14.87 -34.06
N VAL A 273 -4.99 -13.67 -33.63
CA VAL A 273 -4.88 -12.50 -34.49
C VAL A 273 -3.57 -12.50 -35.28
N LEU A 274 -2.46 -12.93 -34.67
CA LEU A 274 -1.15 -12.94 -35.32
C LEU A 274 -1.02 -13.98 -36.44
N ILE A 275 -1.66 -15.14 -36.32
CA ILE A 275 -1.53 -16.22 -37.30
C ILE A 275 -1.95 -15.80 -38.72
N PRO A 276 -3.15 -15.21 -38.96
CA PRO A 276 -3.50 -14.72 -40.29
C PRO A 276 -2.65 -13.52 -40.74
N LEU A 277 -2.04 -12.78 -39.79
CA LEU A 277 -1.10 -11.70 -40.08
C LEU A 277 0.30 -12.19 -40.44
N ARG A 278 0.65 -13.45 -40.14
CA ARG A 278 1.97 -14.01 -40.45
C ARG A 278 2.24 -14.02 -41.95
N SER A 279 1.27 -14.37 -42.79
CA SER A 279 1.46 -14.40 -44.25
C SER A 279 1.72 -13.02 -44.87
N PRO A 280 0.93 -11.96 -44.60
CA PRO A 280 1.22 -10.63 -45.15
C PRO A 280 2.49 -10.01 -44.56
N ILE A 281 2.79 -10.24 -43.27
CA ILE A 281 4.04 -9.75 -42.67
C ILE A 281 5.24 -10.44 -43.32
N GLN A 282 5.18 -11.77 -43.51
CA GLN A 282 6.27 -12.50 -44.14
C GLN A 282 6.43 -12.11 -45.62
N TRP A 283 5.32 -11.88 -46.34
CA TRP A 283 5.37 -11.34 -47.69
C TRP A 283 6.00 -9.93 -47.72
N GLY A 284 5.59 -9.03 -46.83
CA GLY A 284 6.16 -7.68 -46.73
C GLY A 284 7.64 -7.66 -46.34
N VAL A 285 8.06 -8.51 -45.39
CA VAL A 285 9.47 -8.69 -45.03
C VAL A 285 10.25 -9.22 -46.22
N ASN A 286 9.73 -10.20 -46.95
CA ASN A 286 10.38 -10.71 -48.16
C ASN A 286 10.50 -9.64 -49.24
N VAL A 287 9.48 -8.81 -49.46
CA VAL A 287 9.54 -7.68 -50.42
C VAL A 287 10.61 -6.67 -50.00
N ILE A 288 10.66 -6.28 -48.71
CA ILE A 288 11.68 -5.35 -48.20
C ILE A 288 13.08 -5.97 -48.33
N VAL A 289 13.24 -7.26 -48.02
CA VAL A 289 14.53 -7.96 -48.13
C VAL A 289 14.98 -8.05 -49.59
N VAL A 290 14.06 -8.34 -50.53
CA VAL A 290 14.37 -8.33 -51.96
C VAL A 290 14.74 -6.92 -52.43
N GLN A 291 14.01 -5.89 -52.00
CA GLN A 291 14.30 -4.49 -52.35
C GLN A 291 15.67 -4.04 -51.82
N LEU A 292 16.02 -4.42 -50.58
CA LEU A 292 17.32 -4.13 -49.97
C LEU A 292 18.47 -4.96 -50.54
N LEU A 293 18.19 -6.16 -51.06
CA LEU A 293 19.19 -7.00 -51.72
C LEU A 293 19.42 -6.62 -53.19
N GLN A 294 18.49 -5.88 -53.79
CA GLN A 294 18.57 -5.41 -55.17
C GLN A 294 19.24 -4.03 -55.29
N ASP A 295 19.45 -3.34 -54.16
CA ASP A 295 20.40 -2.24 -54.05
C ASP A 295 21.83 -2.81 -53.98
N ASP A 296 22.40 -3.11 -55.15
CA ASP A 296 23.77 -3.60 -55.30
C ASP A 296 24.79 -2.62 -54.66
N PRO A 297 25.59 -3.04 -53.66
CA PRO A 297 26.60 -2.19 -53.03
C PRO A 297 27.84 -1.94 -53.91
N TYR A 298 27.84 -2.38 -55.18
CA TYR A 298 29.01 -2.37 -56.04
C TYR A 298 29.08 -1.22 -57.05
N LEU A 299 28.13 -0.28 -57.04
CA LEU A 299 28.11 0.86 -57.96
C LEU A 299 28.03 2.20 -57.23
N GLN A 300 28.99 2.45 -56.32
CA GLN A 300 29.28 3.81 -55.91
C GLN A 300 30.77 4.00 -55.56
N THR A 301 31.59 3.76 -56.58
CA THR A 301 32.92 4.37 -56.63
C THR A 301 32.79 5.85 -57.00
N ASP A 302 33.49 6.64 -56.20
CA ASP A 302 33.87 8.03 -56.38
C ASP A 302 32.91 9.15 -55.93
N LYS A 303 33.32 9.69 -54.76
CA LYS A 303 33.52 11.12 -54.48
C LYS A 303 32.27 11.99 -54.56
N ASP A 304 31.62 12.17 -53.41
CA ASP A 304 31.66 13.51 -52.82
C ASP A 304 31.36 13.54 -51.32
N LYS A 305 31.91 14.58 -50.71
CA LYS A 305 32.11 14.81 -49.28
C LYS A 305 30.80 14.92 -48.49
N SER A 306 30.82 14.31 -47.30
CA SER A 306 30.27 14.89 -46.07
C SER A 306 28.79 15.28 -46.06
N SER A 307 27.89 14.37 -46.43
CA SER A 307 26.50 14.44 -45.96
C SER A 307 26.32 13.42 -44.84
N ASN A 308 26.47 13.89 -43.60
CA ASN A 308 26.13 13.15 -42.39
C ASN A 308 24.71 12.60 -42.51
N PHE A 309 24.57 11.34 -42.88
CA PHE A 309 23.31 10.61 -42.90
C PHE A 309 22.83 10.46 -41.45
N ARG A 310 22.17 11.52 -40.96
CA ARG A 310 21.47 11.51 -39.67
C ARG A 310 20.26 10.61 -39.86
N LEU A 311 20.39 9.34 -39.46
CA LEU A 311 19.25 8.48 -39.17
C LEU A 311 18.19 9.30 -38.42
N PRO A 312 16.90 9.21 -38.79
CA PRO A 312 15.86 10.01 -38.15
C PRO A 312 15.91 9.80 -36.64
N HIS A 313 16.15 10.87 -35.90
CA HIS A 313 16.36 10.94 -34.44
C HIS A 313 15.16 10.47 -33.60
N PHE A 314 14.20 9.74 -34.18
CA PHE A 314 12.96 9.31 -33.55
C PHE A 314 13.17 8.19 -32.50
N TYR A 315 14.29 7.48 -32.55
CA TYR A 315 14.67 6.46 -31.55
C TYR A 315 15.81 6.96 -30.66
N ARG A 316 15.61 8.07 -29.94
CA ARG A 316 16.46 8.35 -28.78
C ARG A 316 16.06 7.37 -27.65
N PRO A 317 17.00 6.68 -26.99
CA PRO A 317 16.72 5.76 -25.89
C PRO A 317 15.93 6.40 -24.73
N SER A 318 15.88 7.75 -24.67
CA SER A 318 15.02 8.51 -23.77
C SER A 318 13.53 8.19 -23.89
N ASN A 319 13.03 7.86 -25.08
CA ASN A 319 11.59 7.65 -25.30
C ASN A 319 11.13 6.31 -24.72
N ILE A 320 11.94 5.25 -24.90
CA ILE A 320 11.66 3.92 -24.35
C ILE A 320 11.79 3.94 -22.83
N GLY A 321 12.82 4.62 -22.30
CA GLY A 321 12.97 4.85 -20.87
C GLY A 321 11.73 5.54 -20.30
N GLY A 322 11.25 6.60 -20.94
CA GLY A 322 10.03 7.30 -20.55
C GLY A 322 8.83 6.36 -20.38
N ILE A 323 8.55 5.49 -21.35
CA ILE A 323 7.43 4.54 -21.29
C ILE A 323 7.58 3.55 -20.13
N ILE A 324 8.79 3.02 -19.90
CA ILE A 324 9.05 2.06 -18.81
C ILE A 324 8.91 2.73 -17.44
N TYR A 325 9.40 3.96 -17.29
CA TYR A 325 9.34 4.70 -16.04
C TYR A 325 8.02 5.42 -15.80
N MET A 326 7.16 5.62 -16.82
CA MET A 326 5.86 6.28 -16.66
C MET A 326 4.91 5.54 -15.72
N CYS A 327 5.04 4.21 -15.59
CA CYS A 327 4.23 3.44 -14.65
C CYS A 327 4.75 3.48 -13.21
N ARG A 328 5.90 4.12 -12.95
CA ARG A 328 6.53 4.19 -11.64
C ARG A 328 6.25 5.53 -10.98
N LEU A 329 5.73 5.49 -9.75
CA LEU A 329 5.42 6.70 -8.97
C LEU A 329 6.63 7.22 -8.18
N ASP A 330 7.69 6.43 -8.04
CA ASP A 330 8.91 6.79 -7.30
C ASP A 330 9.93 7.57 -8.14
N TYR A 331 9.62 7.79 -9.42
CA TYR A 331 10.46 8.53 -10.35
C TYR A 331 9.60 9.50 -11.16
N SER A 332 10.03 10.76 -11.29
CA SER A 332 9.36 11.69 -12.20
C SER A 332 10.01 11.63 -13.58
N PRO A 333 9.23 11.43 -14.66
CA PRO A 333 9.75 11.54 -16.02
C PRO A 333 10.09 12.99 -16.39
N LEU A 334 9.63 13.97 -15.60
CA LEU A 334 9.95 15.38 -15.77
C LEU A 334 11.35 15.68 -15.23
N GLY A 335 12.04 16.65 -15.83
CA GLY A 335 13.36 17.07 -15.35
C GLY A 335 13.32 17.61 -13.91
N ARG A 336 14.47 17.63 -13.22
CA ARG A 336 14.58 17.97 -11.78
C ARG A 336 13.87 19.24 -11.32
N LYS A 337 13.77 20.26 -12.19
CA LYS A 337 13.08 21.53 -11.89
C LYS A 337 11.55 21.42 -11.93
N LEU A 338 11.02 20.39 -12.57
CA LEU A 338 9.60 20.16 -12.80
C LEU A 338 9.03 18.96 -12.04
N GLU A 339 9.83 18.25 -11.23
CA GLU A 339 9.37 17.11 -10.42
C GLU A 339 8.15 17.45 -9.55
N THR A 340 8.01 18.69 -9.08
CA THR A 340 6.87 19.15 -8.26
C THR A 340 5.57 19.30 -9.04
N THR A 341 5.66 19.40 -10.37
CA THR A 341 4.51 19.48 -11.29
C THR A 341 3.94 18.10 -11.62
N ASP A 342 4.72 17.04 -11.44
CA ASP A 342 4.26 15.66 -11.58
C ASP A 342 3.42 15.25 -10.36
N SER A 343 2.11 15.08 -10.59
CA SER A 343 1.16 14.70 -9.55
C SER A 343 1.41 13.31 -8.99
N GLY A 344 1.91 12.36 -9.79
CA GLY A 344 2.22 11.00 -9.37
C GLY A 344 3.39 10.98 -8.39
N PHE A 345 4.50 11.63 -8.77
CA PHE A 345 5.67 11.77 -7.92
C PHE A 345 5.37 12.57 -6.64
N ARG A 346 4.62 13.67 -6.75
CA ARG A 346 4.19 14.45 -5.58
C ARG A 346 3.33 13.63 -4.60
N ALA A 347 2.39 12.84 -5.11
CA ALA A 347 1.56 11.96 -4.28
C ALA A 347 2.41 10.89 -3.58
N TYR A 348 3.41 10.32 -4.27
CA TYR A 348 4.36 9.37 -3.69
C TYR A 348 5.18 10.01 -2.56
N CYS A 349 5.77 11.19 -2.78
CA CYS A 349 6.52 11.92 -1.77
C CYS A 349 5.65 12.24 -0.54
N GLY A 350 4.42 12.71 -0.75
CA GLY A 350 3.46 12.94 0.33
C GLY A 350 3.14 11.66 1.12
N PHE A 351 2.93 10.55 0.41
CA PHE A 351 2.70 9.24 1.03
C PHE A 351 3.89 8.77 1.88
N ILE A 352 5.12 8.88 1.38
CA ILE A 352 6.33 8.49 2.12
C ILE A 352 6.54 9.39 3.34
N ASN A 353 6.32 10.70 3.22
CA ASN A 353 6.45 11.63 4.35
C ASN A 353 5.48 11.28 5.49
N VAL A 354 4.22 11.01 5.17
CA VAL A 354 3.20 10.59 6.15
C VAL A 354 3.56 9.24 6.78
N GLU A 355 4.03 8.27 6.00
CA GLU A 355 4.48 6.98 6.54
C GLU A 355 5.69 7.12 7.47
N CYS A 356 6.69 7.93 7.10
CA CYS A 356 7.86 8.21 7.93
C CYS A 356 7.48 8.92 9.24
N ALA A 357 6.60 9.92 9.17
CA ALA A 357 6.16 10.68 10.33
C ALA A 357 5.42 9.80 11.36
N HIS A 358 4.56 8.89 10.91
CA HIS A 358 3.75 8.05 11.80
C HIS A 358 4.42 6.73 12.20
N ARG A 359 5.35 6.19 11.40
CA ARG A 359 5.96 4.87 11.63
C ARG A 359 7.48 4.88 11.75
N HIS A 360 8.05 5.94 12.31
CA HIS A 360 9.49 5.95 12.52
C HIS A 360 9.93 4.82 13.47
N PRO A 361 10.76 3.85 13.03
CA PRO A 361 11.03 2.63 13.81
C PRO A 361 11.75 2.91 15.12
N ILE A 362 12.59 3.96 15.16
CA ILE A 362 13.29 4.38 16.38
C ILE A 362 12.28 4.92 17.40
N LEU A 363 11.32 5.73 16.96
CA LEU A 363 10.32 6.34 17.85
C LEU A 363 9.39 5.27 18.42
N LEU A 364 8.93 4.33 17.58
CA LEU A 364 8.10 3.20 18.02
C LEU A 364 8.84 2.32 19.05
N CYS A 365 10.12 2.03 18.83
CA CYS A 365 10.93 1.28 19.79
C CYS A 365 11.10 2.05 21.10
N PHE A 366 11.36 3.35 21.04
CA PHE A 366 11.52 4.23 22.21
C PHE A 366 10.24 4.30 23.05
N ILE A 367 9.09 4.62 22.43
CA ILE A 367 7.79 4.66 23.11
C ILE A 367 7.45 3.30 23.70
N SER A 368 7.75 2.21 22.98
CA SER A 368 7.53 0.86 23.50
C SER A 368 8.36 0.56 24.75
N HIS A 369 9.61 1.05 24.82
CA HIS A 369 10.42 0.90 26.03
C HIS A 369 9.84 1.71 27.20
N LEU A 370 9.47 2.98 26.96
CA LEU A 370 8.83 3.81 27.99
C LEU A 370 7.53 3.19 28.52
N LEU A 371 6.69 2.68 27.61
CA LEU A 371 5.43 2.01 27.97
C LEU A 371 5.69 0.74 28.77
N ARG A 372 6.69 -0.06 28.37
CA ARG A 372 7.09 -1.26 29.10
C ARG A 372 7.55 -0.91 30.50
N ASP A 373 8.41 0.09 30.65
CA ASP A 373 8.91 0.53 31.96
C ASP A 373 7.77 1.04 32.84
N HIS A 374 6.82 1.79 32.27
CA HIS A 374 5.62 2.23 32.98
C HIS A 374 4.74 1.08 33.47
N LEU A 375 4.49 0.07 32.62
CA LEU A 375 3.60 -1.06 32.94
C LEU A 375 4.25 -2.08 33.88
N TYR A 376 5.56 -2.31 33.75
CA TYR A 376 6.30 -3.32 34.52
C TYR A 376 7.16 -2.72 35.64
N LYS A 377 6.88 -1.48 36.05
CA LYS A 377 7.57 -0.69 37.09
C LYS A 377 7.77 -1.38 38.45
N LYS A 378 7.18 -2.56 38.65
CA LYS A 378 7.16 -3.33 39.91
C LYS A 378 8.48 -4.05 40.27
N SER A 379 9.51 -4.02 39.42
CA SER A 379 10.75 -4.82 39.66
C SER A 379 12.06 -4.13 39.28
N SER A 380 12.06 -2.94 38.66
CA SER A 380 13.33 -2.30 38.30
C SER A 380 14.00 -1.76 39.56
N LYS A 381 15.11 -2.39 39.99
CA LYS A 381 16.08 -1.78 40.92
C LYS A 381 16.24 -0.33 40.52
N HIS A 382 15.84 0.61 41.38
CA HIS A 382 15.95 2.02 41.07
C HIS A 382 17.42 2.30 40.75
N TRP A 383 17.74 2.54 39.49
CA TRP A 383 19.11 2.85 39.11
C TRP A 383 19.47 4.14 39.85
N SER A 384 20.61 4.14 40.54
CA SER A 384 21.05 5.31 41.28
C SER A 384 21.17 6.50 40.31
N LYS A 385 20.81 7.70 40.77
CA LYS A 385 21.01 8.94 39.99
C LYS A 385 22.47 9.05 39.51
N ALA A 386 23.42 8.52 40.30
CA ALA A 386 24.84 8.44 39.96
C ALA A 386 25.09 7.62 38.68
N ARG A 387 24.47 6.45 38.52
CA ARG A 387 24.67 5.60 37.33
C ARG A 387 24.16 6.28 36.05
N HIS A 388 23.03 6.98 36.12
CA HIS A 388 22.53 7.77 34.98
C HIS A 388 23.47 8.92 34.62
N LYS A 389 23.96 9.67 35.61
CA LYS A 389 24.95 10.75 35.38
C LYS A 389 26.22 10.21 34.75
N TRP A 390 26.68 9.04 35.18
CA TRP A 390 27.89 8.42 34.65
C TRP A 390 27.71 7.91 33.21
N ILE A 391 26.63 7.20 32.91
CA ILE A 391 26.30 6.77 31.53
C ILE A 391 26.21 7.97 30.59
N LEU A 392 25.59 9.05 31.07
CA LEU A 392 25.47 10.29 30.32
C LEU A 392 26.82 10.97 30.09
N ALA A 393 27.69 11.01 31.09
CA ALA A 393 29.04 11.54 30.96
C ALA A 393 29.85 10.74 29.92
N VAL A 394 29.83 9.41 30.01
CA VAL A 394 30.49 8.52 29.03
C VAL A 394 29.93 8.74 27.62
N PHE A 395 28.60 8.86 27.48
CA PHE A 395 27.97 9.13 26.19
C PHE A 395 28.40 10.48 25.59
N LEU A 396 28.50 11.53 26.40
CA LEU A 396 28.93 12.86 25.94
C LEU A 396 30.43 12.92 25.64
N LEU A 397 31.26 12.22 26.42
CA LEU A 397 32.70 12.10 26.17
C LEU A 397 32.96 11.46 24.79
N ASN A 398 32.19 10.42 24.45
CA ASN A 398 32.28 9.77 23.15
C ASN A 398 31.65 10.58 22.00
N ASN A 399 30.88 11.63 22.29
CA ASN A 399 30.15 12.43 21.30
C ASN A 399 30.29 13.94 21.58
N PRO A 400 31.48 14.54 21.35
CA PRO A 400 31.77 15.92 21.77
C PRO A 400 30.85 16.96 21.12
N LYS A 401 30.43 16.76 19.87
CA LYS A 401 29.46 17.65 19.20
C LYS A 401 28.11 17.71 19.93
N LEU A 402 27.63 16.57 20.44
CA LEU A 402 26.39 16.52 21.23
C LEU A 402 26.52 17.23 22.57
N ALA A 403 27.72 17.27 23.16
CA ALA A 403 27.95 18.02 24.40
C ALA A 403 27.78 19.53 24.19
N ILE A 404 28.29 20.06 23.07
CA ILE A 404 28.11 21.47 22.70
C ILE A 404 26.63 21.78 22.43
N LEU A 405 25.97 20.97 21.59
CA LEU A 405 24.55 21.13 21.26
C LEU A 405 23.67 21.07 22.51
N ARG A 406 23.97 20.15 23.43
CA ARG A 406 23.26 20.06 24.70
C ARG A 406 23.45 21.32 25.55
N LYS A 407 24.66 21.85 25.65
CA LYS A 407 24.93 23.09 26.40
C LYS A 407 24.14 24.26 25.80
N GLN A 408 24.11 24.36 24.48
CA GLN A 408 23.30 25.36 23.77
C GLN A 408 21.80 25.19 24.04
N TYR A 409 21.29 23.96 23.98
CA TYR A 409 19.89 23.66 24.28
C TYR A 409 19.51 24.02 25.72
N LEU A 410 20.34 23.66 26.70
CA LEU A 410 20.11 23.99 28.11
C LEU A 410 20.17 25.50 28.38
N ASN A 411 21.04 26.24 27.68
CA ASN A 411 21.08 27.69 27.80
C ASN A 411 19.80 28.32 27.23
N ARG A 412 19.32 27.82 26.08
CA ARG A 412 18.05 28.28 25.48
C ARG A 412 16.85 27.95 26.35
N SER A 413 16.79 26.76 26.95
CA SER A 413 15.66 26.39 27.82
C SER A 413 15.59 27.26 29.07
N LYS A 414 16.74 27.57 29.69
CA LYS A 414 16.81 28.51 30.81
C LYS A 414 16.37 29.93 30.42
N GLN A 415 16.77 30.39 29.23
CA GLN A 415 16.33 31.69 28.72
C GLN A 415 14.81 31.74 28.51
N SER A 416 14.20 30.67 27.98
CA SER A 416 12.74 30.62 27.82
C SER A 416 11.99 30.54 29.15
N GLU A 417 12.52 29.84 30.16
CA GLU A 417 11.93 29.79 31.50
C GLU A 417 11.94 31.18 32.14
N MET A 418 13.09 31.89 32.12
CA MET A 418 13.17 33.27 32.64
C MET A 418 12.23 34.25 31.92
N GLN A 419 11.99 34.07 30.61
CA GLN A 419 11.04 34.89 29.86
C GLN A 419 9.59 34.63 30.30
N ILE A 420 9.21 33.37 30.52
CA ILE A 420 7.86 33.03 31.00
C ILE A 420 7.63 33.63 32.39
N ASP A 421 8.58 33.46 33.31
CA ASP A 421 8.48 34.02 34.66
C ASP A 421 8.37 35.55 34.63
N SER A 422 9.11 36.22 33.74
CA SER A 422 9.00 37.68 33.59
C SER A 422 7.66 38.16 33.03
N ILE A 423 7.04 37.39 32.12
CA ILE A 423 5.70 37.68 31.58
C ILE A 423 4.62 37.45 32.64
N GLU A 424 4.76 36.40 33.46
CA GLU A 424 3.83 36.11 34.56
C GLU A 424 3.86 37.24 35.61
N ILE A 425 5.04 37.74 35.96
CA ILE A 425 5.20 38.89 36.87
C ILE A 425 4.59 40.18 36.29
N ILE A 426 4.73 40.44 34.97
CA ILE A 426 4.12 41.60 34.31
C ILE A 426 2.59 41.47 34.29
N ASN A 427 2.07 40.26 34.07
CA ASN A 427 0.63 40.01 34.08
C ASN A 427 0.06 40.17 35.49
N GLU A 428 0.69 39.66 36.54
CA GLU A 428 0.23 39.87 37.93
C GLU A 428 0.28 41.35 38.35
N THR A 429 1.33 42.08 37.96
CA THR A 429 1.43 43.52 38.25
C THR A 429 0.40 44.34 37.46
N SER A 430 0.08 43.97 36.22
CA SER A 430 -0.99 44.60 35.43
C SER A 430 -2.41 44.24 35.91
N LEU A 431 -2.62 43.03 36.43
CA LEU A 431 -3.92 42.63 37.00
C LEU A 431 -4.20 43.40 38.31
N SER A 432 -3.15 43.69 39.08
CA SER A 432 -3.26 44.48 40.30
C SER A 432 -3.53 45.98 40.05
N THR A 433 -3.18 46.52 38.88
CA THR A 433 -3.50 47.91 38.49
C THR A 433 -4.88 48.05 37.83
N VAL A 434 -5.40 47.00 37.18
CA VAL A 434 -6.74 47.02 36.56
C VAL A 434 -7.88 46.79 37.58
N HIS A 435 -7.62 46.19 38.73
CA HIS A 435 -8.63 46.05 39.79
C HIS A 435 -9.10 47.37 40.43
N HIS A 436 -8.55 48.52 40.01
CA HIS A 436 -9.07 49.84 40.42
C HIS A 436 -9.95 50.55 39.39
N GLN A 437 -10.14 50.02 38.18
CA GLN A 437 -11.00 50.64 37.17
C GLN A 437 -11.83 49.62 36.37
N SER A 438 -13.15 49.69 36.62
CA SER A 438 -14.26 49.20 35.79
C SER A 438 -14.42 47.69 35.58
N GLY A 439 -15.54 47.17 36.08
CA GLY A 439 -16.12 45.93 35.57
C GLY A 439 -16.94 46.23 34.31
N VAL A 440 -16.51 45.71 33.16
CA VAL A 440 -17.35 45.35 32.00
C VAL A 440 -16.64 44.24 31.21
N ASP A 441 -17.41 43.19 30.92
CA ASP A 441 -17.20 42.04 30.03
C ASP A 441 -16.01 42.07 29.04
N LEU A 442 -15.02 41.19 29.24
CA LEU A 442 -14.07 40.77 28.19
C LEU A 442 -13.42 39.43 28.56
N GLN A 443 -14.12 38.32 28.29
CA GLN A 443 -13.67 36.97 28.66
C GLN A 443 -13.56 35.98 27.49
N PHE A 444 -13.44 36.43 26.23
CA PHE A 444 -13.47 35.49 25.09
C PHE A 444 -12.42 35.63 23.99
N GLU A 445 -11.43 36.53 24.09
CA GLU A 445 -10.54 36.82 22.94
C GLU A 445 -9.06 36.50 23.11
N LEU A 446 -8.59 36.01 24.27
CA LEU A 446 -7.16 35.75 24.47
C LEU A 446 -6.63 34.36 24.02
N ASP A 447 -7.48 33.43 23.62
CA ASP A 447 -7.05 32.04 23.38
C ASP A 447 -6.67 31.72 21.91
N LYS A 448 -6.72 32.71 21.00
CA LYS A 448 -6.48 32.49 19.55
C LYS A 448 -5.10 32.91 19.03
N THR A 449 -4.34 33.72 19.76
CA THR A 449 -3.10 34.31 19.22
C THR A 449 -1.85 33.50 19.50
N VAL A 450 -1.80 32.67 20.55
CA VAL A 450 -0.56 31.95 20.94
C VAL A 450 -0.29 30.70 20.09
N VAL A 451 -1.29 30.15 19.38
CA VAL A 451 -1.12 28.89 18.63
C VAL A 451 -0.63 29.12 17.18
N LYS A 452 -0.62 30.36 16.68
CA LYS A 452 -0.36 30.64 15.25
C LYS A 452 1.12 30.74 14.85
N GLU A 453 2.06 30.79 15.80
CA GLU A 453 3.50 30.97 15.50
C GLU A 453 4.36 29.71 15.65
N ARG A 454 3.77 28.52 15.80
CA ARG A 454 4.53 27.26 15.83
C ARG A 454 3.97 26.22 14.88
N PHE A 455 3.98 26.50 13.59
CA PHE A 455 4.00 25.47 12.55
C PHE A 455 4.80 25.92 11.33
#